data_AF-A0A077PSS2-F1
#
_entry.id   AF-A0A077PSS2-F1
#
_cell.length_a   1.000
_cell.length_b   1.000
_cell.length_c   1.000
_cell.angle_alpha   90.00
_cell.angle_beta   90.00
_cell.angle_gamma   90.00
#
_symmetry.space_group_name_H-M   'P 1'
#
loop_
_entity.id
_entity.type
_entity.pdbx_description
1 polymer ?
#
loop_
_entity_poly.entity_id
_entity_poly.type
_entity_poly.pdbx_seq_one_letter_code
_entity_poly.pdbx_strand_id
1 'polypeptide(L)'
;MAPHLATFGVYADARCVLTGRDKRVSKEYRGGLLSYQKAKADIQTWMKEDRDRNCRFTTMFDLYALPDDFPNYRQANQQDAYSRVRILEDAFLNDVKDERFIPYIQLHEFEALIFSDPAKLDWEYLEHDTAIASLVSMAEDQNPELINDGKETAPSKRIFNALSDYDKVSAGVSVVEHIGLQKLREKCRHFNEWVTQLENLSR
;
A
#
# COMPACT_ATOMS: atom_id res chain seq x y z
N MET A 1 -6.50 7.10 -7.84
CA MET A 1 -6.14 6.00 -8.78
C MET A 1 -7.29 5.58 -9.69
N ALA A 2 -8.50 5.29 -9.18
CA ALA A 2 -9.63 4.84 -10.03
C ALA A 2 -9.97 5.78 -11.21
N PRO A 3 -10.03 7.12 -11.05
CA PRO A 3 -10.27 8.02 -12.19
C PRO A 3 -9.17 7.94 -13.27
N HIS A 4 -7.93 7.69 -12.85
CA HIS A 4 -6.79 7.53 -13.76
C HIS A 4 -6.88 6.21 -14.53
N LEU A 5 -7.13 5.09 -13.86
CA LEU A 5 -7.29 3.80 -14.53
C LEU A 5 -8.47 3.80 -15.52
N ALA A 6 -9.53 4.56 -15.23
CA ALA A 6 -10.68 4.69 -16.12
C ALA A 6 -10.30 5.31 -17.49
N THR A 7 -9.27 6.17 -17.56
CA THR A 7 -8.79 6.71 -18.86
C THR A 7 -8.13 5.65 -19.72
N PHE A 8 -7.75 4.52 -19.14
CA PHE A 8 -7.26 3.33 -19.83
C PHE A 8 -8.36 2.29 -20.03
N GLY A 9 -9.62 2.57 -19.69
CA GLY A 9 -10.71 1.59 -19.79
C GLY A 9 -10.68 0.52 -18.68
N VAL A 10 -9.96 0.78 -17.58
CA VAL A 10 -9.89 -0.10 -16.41
C VAL A 10 -10.68 0.55 -15.26
N TYR A 11 -11.74 -0.10 -14.82
CA TYR A 11 -12.58 0.39 -13.73
C TYR A 11 -12.19 -0.33 -12.44
N ALA A 12 -11.85 0.43 -11.41
CA ALA A 12 -11.37 -0.09 -10.14
C ALA A 12 -12.33 0.23 -9.00
N ASP A 13 -12.55 -0.75 -8.14
CA ASP A 13 -13.22 -0.62 -6.85
C ASP A 13 -12.33 -1.20 -5.76
N ALA A 14 -12.38 -0.64 -4.56
CA ALA A 14 -11.50 -1.00 -3.45
C ALA A 14 -12.30 -1.34 -2.20
N ARG A 15 -11.90 -2.42 -1.53
CA ARG A 15 -12.49 -2.84 -0.25
C ARG A 15 -11.45 -3.46 0.67
N CYS A 16 -11.60 -3.21 1.97
CA CYS A 16 -10.74 -3.81 2.99
C CYS A 16 -11.07 -5.30 3.18
N VAL A 17 -10.01 -6.11 3.33
CA VAL A 17 -10.13 -7.54 3.63
C VAL A 17 -10.83 -7.79 4.95
N LEU A 18 -11.66 -8.82 4.99
CA LEU A 18 -12.35 -9.30 6.18
C LEU A 18 -11.36 -10.02 7.11
N THR A 19 -11.23 -9.52 8.33
CA THR A 19 -10.22 -9.97 9.31
C THR A 19 -10.85 -10.62 10.54
N GLY A 20 -12.15 -10.39 10.75
CA GLY A 20 -12.95 -11.07 11.75
C GLY A 20 -14.46 -10.97 11.52
N ARG A 21 -15.20 -11.90 12.12
CA ARG A 21 -16.66 -11.83 12.23
C ARG A 21 -17.06 -12.13 13.67
N ASP A 22 -17.86 -11.25 14.25
CA ASP A 22 -18.58 -11.54 15.48
C ASP A 22 -20.03 -11.91 15.14
N LYS A 23 -20.32 -13.21 15.23
CA LYS A 23 -21.65 -13.76 14.93
C LYS A 23 -22.70 -13.38 15.96
N ARG A 24 -22.32 -13.00 17.18
CA ARG A 24 -23.28 -12.68 18.26
C ARG A 24 -23.92 -11.31 18.04
N VAL A 25 -23.17 -10.38 17.45
CA VAL A 25 -23.63 -9.02 17.14
C VAL A 25 -23.71 -8.75 15.64
N SER A 26 -23.60 -9.79 14.81
CA SER A 26 -23.60 -9.69 13.33
C SER A 26 -22.63 -8.62 12.79
N LYS A 27 -21.46 -8.51 13.42
CA LYS A 27 -20.47 -7.47 13.09
C LYS A 27 -19.30 -8.07 12.30
N GLU A 28 -18.98 -7.45 11.18
CA GLU A 28 -17.77 -7.75 10.41
C GLU A 28 -16.67 -6.75 10.78
N TYR A 29 -15.44 -7.26 10.95
CA TYR A 29 -14.24 -6.45 11.13
C TYR A 29 -13.43 -6.54 9.84
N ARG A 30 -13.14 -5.39 9.24
CA ARG A 30 -12.37 -5.27 8.01
C ARG A 30 -11.18 -4.35 8.23
N GLY A 31 -10.07 -4.67 7.57
CA GLY A 31 -8.80 -3.95 7.75
C GLY A 31 -7.91 -4.56 8.83
N GLY A 32 -6.61 -4.30 8.71
CA GLY A 32 -5.54 -4.88 9.55
C GLY A 32 -5.24 -6.34 9.18
N LEU A 33 -4.07 -6.61 8.60
CA LEU A 33 -3.72 -7.94 8.10
C LEU A 33 -3.22 -8.89 9.20
N LEU A 34 -4.12 -9.31 10.09
CA LEU A 34 -3.75 -10.13 11.27
C LEU A 34 -3.35 -11.57 10.95
N SER A 35 -3.79 -12.12 9.82
CA SER A 35 -3.43 -13.47 9.37
C SER A 35 -3.55 -13.56 7.86
N TYR A 36 -2.52 -14.10 7.24
CA TYR A 36 -2.46 -14.32 5.81
C TYR A 36 -3.57 -15.29 5.37
N GLN A 37 -3.82 -16.36 6.12
CA GLN A 37 -4.83 -17.36 5.77
C GLN A 37 -6.24 -16.77 5.69
N LYS A 38 -6.58 -15.84 6.59
CA LYS A 38 -7.88 -15.14 6.55
C LYS A 38 -8.00 -14.24 5.33
N ALA A 39 -6.96 -13.46 5.05
CA ALA A 39 -6.95 -12.57 3.89
C ALA A 39 -7.03 -13.34 2.57
N LYS A 40 -6.25 -14.43 2.44
CA LYS A 40 -6.34 -15.34 1.30
C LYS A 40 -7.76 -15.88 1.12
N ALA A 41 -8.39 -16.36 2.19
CA ALA A 41 -9.74 -16.91 2.10
C ALA A 41 -10.78 -15.88 1.65
N ASP A 42 -10.68 -14.63 2.12
CA ASP A 42 -11.56 -13.54 1.71
C ASP A 42 -11.32 -13.15 0.24
N ILE A 43 -10.06 -12.96 -0.18
CA ILE A 43 -9.68 -12.70 -1.58
C ILE A 43 -10.20 -13.80 -2.51
N GLN A 44 -10.02 -15.07 -2.14
CA GLN A 44 -10.52 -16.19 -2.92
C GLN A 44 -12.05 -16.28 -2.95
N THR A 45 -12.73 -15.79 -1.90
CA THR A 45 -14.19 -15.69 -1.91
C THR A 45 -14.64 -14.65 -2.93
N TRP A 46 -13.98 -13.50 -2.94
CA TRP A 46 -14.24 -12.42 -3.89
C TRP A 46 -14.01 -12.83 -5.34
N MET A 47 -12.92 -13.56 -5.59
CA MET A 47 -12.62 -14.14 -6.91
C MET A 47 -13.64 -15.16 -7.39
N LYS A 48 -14.41 -15.78 -6.47
CA LYS A 48 -15.48 -16.73 -6.82
C LYS A 48 -16.82 -16.03 -7.06
N GLU A 49 -17.04 -14.89 -6.41
CA GLU A 49 -18.22 -14.03 -6.59
C GLU A 49 -18.23 -13.41 -7.98
N ASP A 50 -17.07 -12.97 -8.48
CA ASP A 50 -16.91 -12.47 -9.84
C ASP A 50 -16.06 -13.43 -10.67
N ARG A 51 -16.72 -14.14 -11.58
CA ARG A 51 -16.12 -15.15 -12.46
C ARG A 51 -15.76 -14.61 -13.84
N ASP A 52 -15.92 -13.32 -14.10
CA ASP A 52 -15.51 -12.75 -15.37
C ASP A 52 -14.00 -12.95 -15.54
N ARG A 53 -13.61 -13.44 -16.72
CA ARG A 53 -12.21 -13.64 -17.10
C ARG A 53 -11.50 -12.32 -17.37
N ASN A 54 -12.23 -11.22 -17.55
CA ASN A 54 -11.70 -9.88 -17.69
C ASN A 54 -11.56 -9.16 -16.34
N CYS A 55 -12.22 -9.67 -15.28
CA CYS A 55 -12.02 -9.15 -13.94
C CYS A 55 -10.60 -9.48 -13.46
N ARG A 56 -9.96 -8.52 -12.78
CA ARG A 56 -8.61 -8.64 -12.21
C ARG A 56 -8.67 -8.25 -10.76
N PHE A 57 -7.89 -8.93 -9.94
CA PHE A 57 -7.85 -8.72 -8.50
C PHE A 57 -6.44 -8.30 -8.13
N THR A 58 -6.30 -7.24 -7.37
CA THR A 58 -5.02 -6.78 -6.86
C THR A 58 -5.14 -6.42 -5.38
N THR A 59 -4.01 -6.16 -4.73
CA THR A 59 -3.95 -5.80 -3.32
C THR A 59 -3.20 -4.49 -3.13
N MET A 60 -3.31 -3.91 -1.95
CA MET A 60 -2.38 -2.90 -1.47
C MET A 60 -2.23 -3.17 0.02
N PHE A 61 -1.21 -3.94 0.37
CA PHE A 61 -0.90 -4.28 1.76
C PHE A 61 0.43 -3.68 2.15
N ASP A 62 0.48 -3.08 3.34
CA ASP A 62 1.74 -2.57 3.89
C ASP A 62 2.67 -3.73 4.22
N LEU A 63 3.91 -3.68 3.71
CA LEU A 63 4.93 -4.69 3.95
C LEU A 63 5.14 -4.96 5.45
N TYR A 64 5.10 -3.91 6.28
CA TYR A 64 5.35 -4.01 7.72
C TYR A 64 4.15 -4.50 8.52
N ALA A 65 2.96 -4.46 7.92
CA ALA A 65 1.75 -5.02 8.51
C ALA A 65 1.51 -6.47 8.08
N LEU A 66 2.39 -7.06 7.25
CA LEU A 66 2.26 -8.45 6.86
C LEU A 66 2.47 -9.38 8.06
N PRO A 67 1.60 -10.39 8.24
CA PRO A 67 1.71 -11.32 9.34
C PRO A 67 2.82 -12.35 9.09
N ASP A 68 3.38 -12.92 10.16
CA ASP A 68 4.48 -13.88 10.08
C ASP A 68 4.09 -15.20 9.35
N ASP A 69 2.79 -15.47 9.20
CA ASP A 69 2.25 -16.61 8.44
C ASP A 69 2.16 -16.35 6.92
N PHE A 70 2.64 -15.19 6.44
CA PHE A 70 2.72 -14.88 5.01
C PHE A 70 3.73 -15.80 4.29
N PRO A 71 3.43 -16.28 3.08
CA PRO A 71 4.30 -17.23 2.38
C PRO A 71 5.68 -16.62 2.12
N ASN A 72 6.73 -17.40 2.36
CA ASN A 72 8.14 -17.01 2.25
C ASN A 72 8.59 -15.81 3.11
N TYR A 73 7.81 -15.38 4.11
CA TYR A 73 8.11 -14.18 4.91
C TYR A 73 9.52 -14.16 5.53
N ARG A 74 9.91 -15.25 6.19
CA ARG A 74 11.24 -15.35 6.82
C ARG A 74 12.39 -15.29 5.83
N GLN A 75 12.23 -15.87 4.64
CA GLN A 75 13.23 -15.85 3.58
C GLN A 75 13.37 -14.45 3.00
N ALA A 76 12.24 -13.77 2.75
CA ALA A 76 12.21 -12.44 2.17
C ALA A 76 12.84 -11.39 3.11
N ASN A 77 12.70 -11.55 4.43
CA ASN A 77 13.27 -10.62 5.42
C ASN A 77 14.81 -10.54 5.43
N GLN A 78 15.50 -11.44 4.72
CA GLN A 78 16.96 -11.45 4.62
C GLN A 78 17.48 -10.70 3.39
N GLN A 79 16.59 -10.13 2.57
CA GLN A 79 16.93 -9.48 1.30
C GLN A 79 16.79 -7.95 1.39
N ASP A 80 17.31 -7.25 0.38
CA ASP A 80 17.03 -5.82 0.20
C ASP A 80 15.53 -5.56 -0.04
N ALA A 81 15.09 -4.31 0.08
CA ALA A 81 13.67 -3.94 0.02
C ALA A 81 12.97 -4.44 -1.26
N TYR A 82 13.57 -4.25 -2.43
CA TYR A 82 12.97 -4.64 -3.70
C TYR A 82 12.96 -6.15 -3.90
N SER A 83 14.04 -6.84 -3.53
CA SER A 83 14.07 -8.30 -3.57
C SER A 83 13.08 -8.91 -2.57
N ARG A 84 12.94 -8.31 -1.38
CA ARG A 84 12.00 -8.73 -0.35
C ARG A 84 10.56 -8.66 -0.84
N VAL A 85 10.13 -7.50 -1.36
CA VAL A 85 8.75 -7.34 -1.85
C VAL A 85 8.45 -8.28 -3.00
N ARG A 86 9.37 -8.42 -3.95
CA ARG A 86 9.23 -9.34 -5.09
C ARG A 86 9.05 -10.79 -4.65
N ILE A 87 9.87 -11.29 -3.72
CA ILE A 87 9.75 -12.66 -3.20
C ILE A 87 8.37 -12.89 -2.56
N LEU A 88 7.87 -11.90 -1.81
CA LEU A 88 6.58 -11.98 -1.15
C LEU A 88 5.43 -11.97 -2.15
N GLU A 89 5.47 -11.10 -3.16
CA GLU A 89 4.47 -11.03 -4.22
C GLU A 89 4.46 -12.30 -5.08
N ASP A 90 5.63 -12.81 -5.47
CA ASP A 90 5.76 -14.07 -6.20
C ASP A 90 5.19 -15.24 -5.38
N ALA A 91 5.49 -15.28 -4.08
CA ALA A 91 4.96 -16.30 -3.17
C ALA A 91 3.44 -16.17 -2.99
N PHE A 92 2.92 -14.95 -2.93
CA PHE A 92 1.50 -14.66 -2.81
C PHE A 92 0.73 -15.10 -4.06
N LEU A 93 1.24 -14.74 -5.25
CA LEU A 93 0.68 -15.18 -6.54
C LEU A 93 0.62 -16.71 -6.63
N ASN A 94 1.74 -17.37 -6.33
CA ASN A 94 1.87 -18.82 -6.37
C ASN A 94 0.97 -19.55 -5.37
N ASP A 95 0.63 -18.93 -4.24
CA ASP A 95 -0.23 -19.55 -3.23
C ASP A 95 -1.74 -19.28 -3.48
N VAL A 96 -2.10 -18.13 -4.06
CA VAL A 96 -3.47 -17.82 -4.48
C VAL A 96 -3.91 -18.66 -5.68
N LYS A 97 -2.99 -18.89 -6.64
CA LYS A 97 -3.19 -19.76 -7.82
C LYS A 97 -4.36 -19.36 -8.73
N ASP A 98 -4.52 -18.06 -8.99
CA ASP A 98 -5.50 -17.52 -9.94
C ASP A 98 -4.79 -16.58 -10.92
N GLU A 99 -4.95 -16.80 -12.23
CA GLU A 99 -4.31 -15.99 -13.28
C GLU A 99 -4.80 -14.55 -13.34
N ARG A 100 -5.96 -14.27 -12.73
CA ARG A 100 -6.55 -12.93 -12.63
C ARG A 100 -5.96 -12.13 -11.47
N PHE A 101 -5.12 -12.75 -10.64
CA PHE A 101 -4.53 -12.10 -9.48
C PHE A 101 -3.21 -11.41 -9.80
N ILE A 102 -3.09 -10.16 -9.40
CA ILE A 102 -1.91 -9.32 -9.55
C ILE A 102 -1.58 -8.79 -8.15
N PRO A 103 -0.78 -9.50 -7.34
CA PRO A 103 -0.46 -9.04 -6.00
C PRO A 103 0.32 -7.73 -6.05
N TYR A 104 0.04 -6.86 -5.09
CA TYR A 104 0.86 -5.70 -4.81
C TYR A 104 1.00 -5.47 -3.31
N ILE A 105 2.23 -5.24 -2.87
CA ILE A 105 2.60 -4.99 -1.48
C ILE A 105 3.33 -3.64 -1.44
N GLN A 106 2.75 -2.68 -0.73
CA GLN A 106 3.35 -1.36 -0.56
C GLN A 106 4.63 -1.49 0.27
N LEU A 107 5.77 -1.11 -0.32
CA LEU A 107 7.04 -1.06 0.39
C LEU A 107 6.92 -0.18 1.62
N HIS A 108 7.34 -0.74 2.76
CA HIS A 108 7.14 -0.21 4.11
C HIS A 108 5.67 -0.11 4.51
N GLU A 109 5.05 1.03 4.27
CA GLU A 109 3.67 1.38 4.63
C GLU A 109 3.16 2.49 3.69
N PHE A 110 1.85 2.69 3.65
CA PHE A 110 1.21 3.72 2.82
C PHE A 110 1.83 5.10 2.97
N GLU A 111 2.19 5.51 4.19
CA GLU A 111 2.80 6.82 4.47
C GLU A 111 4.16 7.02 3.80
N ALA A 112 4.83 5.96 3.34
CA ALA A 112 6.02 6.10 2.50
C ALA A 112 5.74 6.96 1.25
N LEU A 113 4.51 6.88 0.70
CA LEU A 113 4.11 7.64 -0.48
C LEU A 113 4.13 9.16 -0.23
N ILE A 114 3.88 9.61 1.01
CA ILE A 114 3.91 11.03 1.38
C ILE A 114 5.28 11.64 1.15
N PHE A 115 6.35 10.86 1.35
CA PHE A 115 7.72 11.32 1.13
C PHE A 115 8.08 11.51 -0.35
N SER A 116 7.17 11.22 -1.29
CA SER A 116 7.34 11.62 -2.70
C SER A 116 7.31 13.14 -2.89
N ASP A 117 6.57 13.84 -2.03
CA ASP A 117 6.52 15.31 -1.94
C ASP A 117 6.02 15.73 -0.54
N PRO A 118 6.85 15.58 0.51
CA PRO A 118 6.43 15.82 1.89
C PRO A 118 6.08 17.28 2.16
N ALA A 119 6.46 18.22 1.29
CA ALA A 119 6.04 19.61 1.37
C ALA A 119 4.51 19.73 1.35
N LYS A 120 3.82 18.81 0.67
CA LYS A 120 2.34 18.76 0.59
C LYS A 120 1.63 18.48 1.91
N LEU A 121 2.36 18.19 2.98
CA LEU A 121 1.79 18.16 4.32
C LEU A 121 1.24 19.52 4.75
N ASP A 122 1.70 20.62 4.13
CA ASP A 122 1.20 21.98 4.36
C ASP A 122 -0.30 22.15 4.03
N TRP A 123 -0.83 21.30 3.17
CA TRP A 123 -2.25 21.26 2.79
C TRP A 123 -3.17 20.88 3.96
N GLU A 124 -2.74 19.96 4.82
CA GLU A 124 -3.51 19.49 5.99
C GLU A 124 -3.01 20.12 7.31
N TYR A 125 -1.72 20.41 7.41
CA TYR A 125 -1.06 20.87 8.64
C TYR A 125 -0.55 22.29 8.49
N LEU A 126 -1.48 23.25 8.56
CA LEU A 126 -1.17 24.69 8.56
C LEU A 126 -0.30 25.06 9.77
N GLU A 127 0.57 26.06 9.61
CA GLU A 127 1.47 26.58 10.66
C GLU A 127 2.53 25.58 11.17
N HIS A 128 2.76 24.47 10.45
CA HIS A 128 3.76 23.46 10.77
C HIS A 128 5.03 23.55 9.90
N ASP A 129 5.35 24.74 9.36
CA ASP A 129 6.41 24.95 8.37
C ASP A 129 7.76 24.35 8.77
N THR A 130 8.14 24.47 10.04
CA THR A 130 9.44 23.95 10.54
C THR A 130 9.45 22.42 10.58
N ALA A 131 8.34 21.79 10.97
CA ALA A 131 8.21 20.33 11.00
C ALA A 131 8.20 19.75 9.58
N ILE A 132 7.47 20.40 8.67
CA ILE A 132 7.40 20.01 7.25
C ILE A 132 8.77 20.19 6.58
N ALA A 133 9.46 21.30 6.81
CA ALA A 133 10.80 21.52 6.28
C ALA A 133 11.81 20.45 6.73
N SER A 134 11.69 19.98 7.99
CA SER A 134 12.49 18.85 8.49
C SER A 134 12.20 17.57 7.70
N LEU A 135 10.93 17.24 7.46
CA LEU A 135 10.53 16.06 6.67
C LEU A 135 10.98 16.17 5.20
N VAL A 136 10.92 17.37 4.61
CA VAL A 136 11.44 17.65 3.26
C VAL A 136 12.94 17.38 3.19
N SER A 137 13.72 17.96 4.10
CA SER A 137 15.18 17.77 4.14
C SER A 137 15.56 16.31 4.31
N MET A 138 14.78 15.55 5.09
CA MET A 138 15.00 14.10 5.24
C MET A 138 14.73 13.31 3.95
N ALA A 139 13.88 13.82 3.06
CA ALA A 139 13.46 13.15 1.83
C ALA A 139 14.27 13.55 0.59
N GLU A 140 15.00 14.68 0.63
CA GLU A 140 15.63 15.31 -0.55
C GLU A 140 16.53 14.37 -1.37
N ASP A 141 17.20 13.42 -0.73
CA ASP A 141 18.12 12.47 -1.38
C ASP A 141 17.70 10.99 -1.26
N GLN A 142 16.47 10.73 -0.80
CA GLN A 142 16.00 9.36 -0.56
C GLN A 142 14.86 8.98 -1.49
N ASN A 143 14.92 7.75 -2.00
CA ASN A 143 13.77 7.16 -2.67
C ASN A 143 12.70 6.86 -1.61
N PRO A 144 11.45 7.36 -1.74
CA PRO A 144 10.40 7.16 -0.75
C PRO A 144 10.17 5.69 -0.38
N GLU A 145 10.33 4.79 -1.34
CA GLU A 145 10.20 3.34 -1.14
C GLU A 145 11.35 2.71 -0.35
N LEU A 146 12.42 3.47 -0.08
CA LEU A 146 13.60 3.07 0.67
C LEU A 146 13.81 3.91 1.93
N ILE A 147 12.90 4.83 2.26
CA ILE A 147 12.97 5.64 3.50
C ILE A 147 12.60 4.73 4.69
N ASN A 148 13.55 3.89 5.11
CA ASN A 148 13.40 3.06 6.30
C ASN A 148 14.73 2.46 6.77
N ASP A 149 15.07 2.75 8.03
CA ASP A 149 16.23 2.16 8.72
C ASP A 149 15.81 1.27 9.91
N GLY A 150 14.51 1.00 10.09
CA GLY A 150 14.00 0.17 11.19
C GLY A 150 12.62 0.55 11.74
N LYS A 151 12.17 -0.20 12.76
CA LYS A 151 10.82 -0.09 13.35
C LYS A 151 10.54 1.27 14.00
N GLU A 152 11.55 1.97 14.51
CA GLU A 152 11.41 3.32 15.10
C GLU A 152 11.55 4.45 14.08
N THR A 153 11.96 4.13 12.85
CA THR A 153 12.15 5.10 11.76
C THR A 153 11.25 4.79 10.56
N ALA A 154 10.14 4.09 10.80
CA ALA A 154 9.09 3.88 9.81
C ALA A 154 8.50 5.22 9.35
N PRO A 155 8.14 5.38 8.06
CA PRO A 155 7.57 6.61 7.49
C PRO A 155 6.53 7.31 8.39
N SER A 156 5.54 6.58 8.85
CA SER A 156 4.44 7.07 9.66
C SER A 156 4.86 7.53 11.06
N LYS A 157 5.91 6.92 11.63
CA LYS A 157 6.53 7.40 12.87
C LYS A 157 7.36 8.65 12.65
N ARG A 158 8.06 8.77 11.52
CA ARG A 158 8.80 10.00 11.16
C ARG A 158 7.85 11.18 11.05
N ILE A 159 6.72 10.99 10.36
CA ILE A 159 5.68 12.02 10.25
C ILE A 159 5.11 12.33 11.64
N PHE A 160 4.68 11.33 12.41
CA PHE A 160 4.13 11.55 13.75
C PHE A 160 5.09 12.25 14.71
N ASN A 161 6.39 11.96 14.65
CA ASN A 161 7.38 12.61 15.51
C ASN A 161 7.60 14.09 15.13
N ALA A 162 7.39 14.46 13.86
CA ALA A 162 7.46 15.83 13.39
C ALA A 162 6.12 16.58 13.60
N LEU A 163 5.01 15.87 13.42
CA LEU A 163 3.63 16.34 13.46
C LEU A 163 2.85 15.45 14.45
N SER A 164 2.83 15.84 15.73
CA SER A 164 2.27 15.01 16.81
C SER A 164 0.75 14.77 16.71
N ASP A 165 0.05 15.60 15.95
CA ASP A 165 -1.37 15.52 15.65
C ASP A 165 -1.66 14.79 14.32
N TYR A 166 -0.65 14.15 13.71
CA TYR A 166 -0.80 13.46 12.45
C TYR A 166 -1.84 12.31 12.50
N ASP A 167 -2.95 12.49 11.78
CA ASP A 167 -3.95 11.43 11.55
C ASP A 167 -3.65 10.65 10.26
N LYS A 168 -3.21 9.41 10.44
CA LYS A 168 -2.87 8.50 9.35
C LYS A 168 -4.02 8.21 8.40
N VAL A 169 -5.26 8.14 8.91
CA VAL A 169 -6.38 7.60 8.14
C VAL A 169 -6.95 8.65 7.19
N SER A 170 -7.22 9.86 7.70
CA SER A 170 -7.82 10.92 6.90
C SER A 170 -6.77 11.79 6.21
N ALA A 171 -5.86 12.37 6.99
CA ALA A 171 -4.86 13.30 6.46
C ALA A 171 -3.83 12.59 5.58
N GLY A 172 -3.42 11.37 5.93
CA GLY A 172 -2.49 10.59 5.09
C GLY A 172 -3.02 10.37 3.66
N VAL A 173 -4.30 9.99 3.52
CA VAL A 173 -4.94 9.80 2.22
C VAL A 173 -5.10 11.12 1.48
N SER A 174 -5.55 12.16 2.17
CA SER A 174 -5.74 13.50 1.58
C SER A 174 -4.43 14.07 1.04
N VAL A 175 -3.34 13.95 1.79
CA VAL A 175 -2.00 14.41 1.37
C VAL A 175 -1.53 13.62 0.16
N VAL A 176 -1.64 12.29 0.15
CA VAL A 176 -1.24 11.46 -1.01
C VAL A 176 -2.07 11.79 -2.25
N GLU A 177 -3.36 12.10 -2.08
CA GLU A 177 -4.22 12.59 -3.17
C GLU A 177 -3.73 13.95 -3.69
N HIS A 178 -3.38 14.87 -2.80
CA HIS A 178 -2.88 16.19 -3.16
C HIS A 178 -1.47 16.17 -3.81
N ILE A 179 -0.60 15.23 -3.42
CA ILE A 179 0.68 14.95 -4.10
C ILE A 179 0.43 14.54 -5.55
N GLY A 180 -0.59 13.72 -5.77
CA GLY A 180 -1.04 13.33 -7.10
C GLY A 180 -0.26 12.17 -7.72
N LEU A 181 -0.97 11.39 -8.53
CA LEU A 181 -0.48 10.11 -9.05
C LEU A 181 0.81 10.22 -9.87
N GLN A 182 0.96 11.29 -10.66
CA GLN A 182 2.15 11.49 -11.49
C GLN A 182 3.42 11.54 -10.63
N LYS A 183 3.41 12.34 -9.57
CA LYS A 183 4.55 12.52 -8.66
C LYS A 183 4.91 11.22 -7.94
N LEU A 184 3.88 10.50 -7.46
CA LEU A 184 4.05 9.18 -6.84
C LEU A 184 4.76 8.21 -7.79
N ARG A 185 4.36 8.18 -9.07
CA ARG A 185 4.96 7.29 -10.07
C ARG A 185 6.38 7.67 -10.46
N GLU A 186 6.68 8.97 -10.48
CA GLU A 186 8.04 9.46 -10.77
C GLU A 186 9.02 9.09 -9.66
N LYS A 187 8.56 9.06 -8.39
CA LYS A 187 9.40 8.86 -7.21
C LYS A 187 9.43 7.42 -6.69
N CYS A 188 8.33 6.68 -6.83
CA CYS A 188 8.16 5.33 -6.32
C CYS A 188 8.18 4.32 -7.47
N ARG A 189 9.33 3.66 -7.65
CA ARG A 189 9.56 2.74 -8.77
C ARG A 189 8.61 1.55 -8.74
N HIS A 190 8.52 0.85 -7.61
CA HIS A 190 7.70 -0.36 -7.49
C HIS A 190 6.20 -0.04 -7.58
N PHE A 191 5.77 1.07 -6.97
CA PHE A 191 4.42 1.60 -7.17
C PHE A 191 4.14 1.91 -8.65
N ASN A 192 5.07 2.54 -9.37
CA ASN A 192 4.92 2.81 -10.80
C ASN A 192 4.84 1.53 -11.65
N GLU A 193 5.66 0.52 -11.35
CA GLU A 193 5.63 -0.78 -12.02
C GLU A 193 4.23 -1.42 -11.88
N TRP A 194 3.64 -1.39 -10.68
CA TRP A 194 2.29 -1.88 -10.42
C TRP A 194 1.22 -1.09 -11.19
N VAL A 195 1.20 0.25 -11.10
CA VAL A 195 0.20 1.05 -11.83
C VAL A 195 0.33 0.85 -13.34
N THR A 196 1.56 0.77 -13.85
CA THR A 196 1.81 0.47 -15.27
C THR A 196 1.23 -0.89 -15.68
N GLN A 197 1.36 -1.91 -14.82
CA GLN A 197 0.74 -3.21 -15.08
C GLN A 197 -0.79 -3.10 -15.14
N LEU A 198 -1.41 -2.32 -14.24
CA LEU A 198 -2.86 -2.12 -14.23
C LEU A 198 -3.37 -1.36 -15.47
N GLU A 199 -2.63 -0.36 -15.94
CA GLU A 199 -2.97 0.40 -17.17
C GLU A 199 -3.00 -0.46 -18.43
N ASN A 200 -2.30 -1.59 -18.43
CA ASN A 200 -2.21 -2.49 -19.57
C ASN A 200 -3.29 -3.59 -19.58
N LEU A 201 -4.22 -3.60 -18.62
CA LEU A 201 -5.22 -4.67 -18.49
C LEU A 201 -6.35 -4.63 -19.52
N SER A 202 -6.56 -3.47 -20.15
CA SER A 202 -7.58 -3.26 -21.19
C SER A 202 -7.05 -3.43 -22.61
N ARG A 203 -5.74 -3.69 -22.76
CA ARG A 203 -5.06 -3.82 -24.05
C ARG A 203 -5.16 -5.23 -24.61
#